data_AF-A0AAN9GPZ8-F1
#
_entry.id   AF-A0AAN9GPZ8-F1
#
_cell.length_a   1.000
_cell.length_b   1.000
_cell.length_c   1.000
_cell.angle_alpha   90.00
_cell.angle_beta   90.00
_cell.angle_gamma   90.00
#
_symmetry.space_group_name_H-M   'P 1'
#
loop_
_entity.id
_entity.type
_entity.pdbx_description
1 polymer ?
#
loop_
_entity_poly.entity_id
_entity_poly.type
_entity_poly.pdbx_seq_one_letter_code
_entity_poly.pdbx_strand_id
1 'polypeptide(L)'
;MVDLIAQSMLACLVATFVTCETAGRWAFMFWSAAMFFTISGVFTLTPPLIFALYGSKHFRVNVGLMDMSGVVGAVLTVVVVPILKDAFGWHGMFYVGFAGLFASMLLNMSMSLKIGDSIPDHMRPILSL
;
A
#
# COMPACT_ATOMS: atom_id res chain seq x y z
N MET A 1 9.54 7.97 -5.40
CA MET A 1 9.39 6.62 -5.98
C MET A 1 9.12 5.52 -4.94
N VAL A 2 9.46 5.75 -3.67
CA VAL A 2 9.26 4.82 -2.53
C VAL A 2 7.88 4.19 -2.43
N ASP A 3 6.80 4.98 -2.58
CA ASP A 3 5.43 4.48 -2.39
C ASP A 3 5.05 3.41 -3.43
N LEU A 4 5.50 3.58 -4.68
CA LEU A 4 5.31 2.58 -5.74
C LEU A 4 6.08 1.29 -5.45
N ILE A 5 7.29 1.42 -4.90
CA ILE A 5 8.12 0.27 -4.51
C ILE A 5 7.41 -0.49 -3.38
N ALA A 6 6.95 0.20 -2.34
CA ALA A 6 6.25 -0.42 -1.23
C ALA A 6 4.94 -1.11 -1.66
N GLN A 7 4.16 -0.50 -2.56
CA GLN A 7 2.93 -1.09 -3.10
C GLN A 7 3.21 -2.32 -3.96
N SER A 8 4.25 -2.30 -4.79
CA SER A 8 4.64 -3.46 -5.59
C SER A 8 5.14 -4.63 -4.72
N MET A 9 5.92 -4.33 -3.66
CA MET A 9 6.33 -5.32 -2.67
C MET A 9 5.13 -5.93 -1.94
N LEU A 10 4.18 -5.10 -1.52
CA LEU A 10 2.97 -5.57 -0.83
C LEU A 10 2.08 -6.43 -1.75
N ALA A 11 1.92 -6.04 -3.01
CA ALA A 11 1.17 -6.82 -4.00
C ALA A 11 1.82 -8.20 -4.22
N CYS A 12 3.13 -8.26 -4.42
CA CYS A 12 3.87 -9.52 -4.56
C CYS A 12 3.75 -10.40 -3.31
N LEU A 13 3.86 -9.82 -2.12
CA LEU A 13 3.68 -10.55 -0.87
C LEU A 13 2.25 -11.12 -0.76
N VAL A 14 1.22 -10.34 -1.06
CA VAL A 14 -0.17 -10.84 -1.05
C VAL A 14 -0.39 -11.97 -2.05
N ALA A 15 0.20 -11.90 -3.24
CA ALA A 15 0.13 -12.98 -4.24
C ALA A 15 0.82 -14.28 -3.78
N THR A 16 1.90 -14.17 -3.00
CA THR A 16 2.65 -15.33 -2.48
C THR A 16 2.01 -15.99 -1.26
N PHE A 17 0.86 -15.50 -0.76
CA PHE A 17 0.14 -16.19 0.32
C PHE A 17 -0.19 -17.64 -0.03
N VAL A 18 -0.53 -17.92 -1.30
CA VAL A 18 -0.89 -19.28 -1.76
C VAL A 18 0.27 -20.26 -1.64
N THR A 19 1.53 -19.79 -1.69
CA THR A 19 2.70 -20.66 -1.51
C THR A 19 2.97 -20.99 -0.04
N CYS A 20 2.39 -20.24 0.90
CA CYS A 20 2.56 -20.49 2.33
C CYS A 20 1.81 -21.75 2.79
N GLU A 21 0.74 -22.13 2.09
CA GLU A 21 -0.01 -23.36 2.40
C GLU A 21 0.83 -24.62 2.12
N THR A 22 1.59 -24.61 1.03
CA THR A 22 2.42 -25.75 0.62
C THR A 22 3.76 -25.82 1.33
N ALA A 23 4.36 -24.66 1.66
CA ALA A 23 5.67 -24.58 2.29
C ALA A 23 5.65 -24.70 3.83
N GLY A 24 4.47 -24.72 4.45
CA GLY A 24 4.27 -24.99 5.87
C GLY A 24 4.55 -23.82 6.81
N ARG A 25 4.61 -24.10 8.12
CA ARG A 25 4.56 -23.10 9.21
C ARG A 25 5.66 -22.04 9.14
N TRP A 26 6.88 -22.42 8.76
CA TRP A 26 8.01 -21.49 8.70
C TRP A 26 7.84 -20.48 7.57
N ALA A 27 7.32 -20.90 6.41
CA ALA A 27 7.05 -20.00 5.29
C ALA A 27 5.98 -18.97 5.67
N PHE A 28 4.92 -19.39 6.36
CA PHE A 28 3.91 -18.47 6.87
C PHE A 28 4.48 -17.45 7.87
N MET A 29 5.38 -17.89 8.76
CA MET A 29 6.05 -16.97 9.70
C MET A 29 6.88 -15.91 8.95
N PHE A 30 7.74 -16.31 8.02
CA PHE A 30 8.53 -15.36 7.23
C PHE A 30 7.66 -14.43 6.39
N TRP A 31 6.61 -14.96 5.77
CA TRP A 31 5.65 -14.18 5.00
C TRP A 31 4.96 -13.11 5.87
N SER A 32 4.49 -13.49 7.06
CA SER A 32 3.85 -12.55 7.99
C SER A 32 4.81 -11.47 8.47
N ALA A 33 6.06 -11.83 8.78
CA ALA A 33 7.10 -10.87 9.16
C ALA A 33 7.40 -9.88 8.02
N ALA A 34 7.50 -10.37 6.78
CA ALA A 34 7.68 -9.52 5.61
C ALA A 34 6.50 -8.55 5.39
N MET A 35 5.26 -9.03 5.55
CA MET A 35 4.07 -8.18 5.48
C MET A 35 4.12 -7.05 6.52
N PHE A 36 4.40 -7.35 7.79
CA PHE A 36 4.50 -6.34 8.84
C PHE A 36 5.65 -5.37 8.61
N PHE A 37 6.80 -5.84 8.11
CA PHE A 37 7.94 -5.01 7.77
C PHE A 37 7.59 -4.01 6.67
N THR A 38 6.97 -4.45 5.57
CA THR A 38 6.55 -3.58 4.47
C THR A 38 5.51 -2.56 4.92
N ILE A 39 4.49 -2.99 5.67
CA ILE A 39 3.44 -2.10 6.18
C ILE A 39 4.05 -1.03 7.12
N SER A 40 4.93 -1.44 8.04
CA SER A 40 5.58 -0.51 8.98
C SER A 40 6.48 0.49 8.25
N GLY A 41 7.18 0.04 7.21
CA GLY A 41 7.99 0.89 6.33
C GLY A 41 7.15 1.99 5.68
N VAL A 42 5.97 1.67 5.16
CA VAL A 42 5.03 2.65 4.60
C VAL A 42 4.63 3.67 5.66
N PHE A 43 4.13 3.24 6.81
CA PHE A 43 3.70 4.15 7.88
C PHE A 43 4.83 5.06 8.41
N THR A 44 6.07 4.58 8.38
CA THR A 44 7.22 5.38 8.83
C THR A 44 7.65 6.40 7.78
N LEU A 45 7.57 6.05 6.50
CA LEU A 45 8.06 6.90 5.40
C LEU A 45 7.02 7.92 4.92
N THR A 46 5.72 7.65 5.08
CA THR A 46 4.68 8.54 4.54
C THR A 46 4.63 9.91 5.22
N PRO A 47 4.76 10.08 6.56
CA PRO A 47 4.77 11.41 7.15
C PRO A 47 5.95 12.29 6.67
N PRO A 48 7.22 11.84 6.66
CA PRO A 48 8.31 12.60 6.04
C PRO A 48 8.04 13.00 4.58
N LEU A 49 7.43 12.12 3.79
CA LEU A 49 7.02 12.38 2.40
C LEU A 49 5.95 13.49 2.32
N ILE A 50 4.92 13.42 3.15
CA ILE A 50 3.88 14.46 3.22
C ILE A 50 4.48 15.81 3.60
N PHE A 51 5.42 15.82 4.56
CA PHE A 51 6.13 17.03 4.98
C PHE A 51 6.95 17.61 3.82
N ALA A 52 7.68 16.77 3.09
CA ALA A 52 8.48 17.20 1.95
C ALA A 52 7.63 17.76 0.79
N LEU A 53 6.45 17.18 0.55
CA LEU A 53 5.58 17.56 -0.57
C LEU A 53 4.70 18.79 -0.28
N TYR A 54 4.17 18.90 0.94
CA TYR A 54 3.16 19.93 1.27
C TYR A 54 3.66 20.97 2.28
N GLY A 55 4.88 20.82 2.78
CA GLY A 55 5.48 21.69 3.78
C GLY A 55 4.80 21.62 5.15
N SER A 56 5.31 22.39 6.11
CA SER A 56 4.84 22.37 7.51
C SER A 56 3.42 22.92 7.70
N LYS A 57 2.97 23.81 6.81
CA LYS A 57 1.71 24.56 6.95
C LYS A 57 0.47 23.67 6.96
N HIS A 58 0.47 22.59 6.17
CA HIS A 58 -0.65 21.65 6.06
C HIS A 58 -0.31 20.23 6.51
N PHE A 59 0.90 20.03 7.07
CA PHE A 59 1.41 18.72 7.46
C PHE A 59 0.45 17.92 8.34
N ARG A 60 0.00 18.52 9.46
CA ARG A 60 -0.87 17.85 10.43
C ARG A 60 -2.22 17.45 9.85
N VAL A 61 -2.80 18.29 8.97
CA VAL A 61 -4.08 18.00 8.32
C VAL A 61 -3.91 16.85 7.34
N ASN A 62 -2.86 16.88 6.51
CA ASN A 62 -2.63 15.85 5.49
C ASN A 62 -2.30 14.48 6.10
N VAL A 63 -1.46 14.43 7.14
CA VAL A 63 -1.17 13.18 7.87
C VAL A 63 -2.44 12.65 8.55
N GLY A 64 -3.20 13.53 9.22
CA GLY A 64 -4.45 13.12 9.84
C GLY A 64 -5.48 12.57 8.84
N LEU A 65 -5.56 13.16 7.64
CA LEU A 65 -6.46 12.68 6.58
C LEU A 65 -6.04 11.29 6.09
N MET A 66 -4.74 11.06 5.95
CA MET A 66 -4.18 9.75 5.60
C MET A 66 -4.54 8.69 6.65
N ASP A 67 -4.30 8.98 7.93
CA ASP A 67 -4.61 8.02 9.01
C ASP A 67 -6.12 7.72 9.07
N MET A 68 -6.96 8.74 8.91
CA MET A 68 -8.42 8.58 8.85
C MET A 68 -8.87 7.72 7.66
N SER A 69 -8.19 7.83 6.50
CA SER A 69 -8.49 6.95 5.35
C SER A 69 -8.22 5.47 5.69
N GLY A 70 -7.20 5.19 6.49
CA GLY A 70 -6.91 3.84 7.00
C GLY A 70 -8.00 3.32 7.93
N VAL A 71 -8.53 4.17 8.82
CA VAL A 71 -9.66 3.80 9.70
C VAL A 71 -10.91 3.46 8.88
N VAL A 72 -11.25 4.29 7.90
CA VAL A 72 -12.41 4.04 7.01
C VAL A 72 -12.21 2.73 6.23
N GLY A 73 -11.00 2.50 5.70
CA GLY A 73 -10.64 1.26 5.02
C GLY A 73 -10.78 0.03 5.93
N ALA A 74 -10.37 0.12 7.18
CA ALA A 74 -10.51 -0.97 8.15
C ALA A 74 -11.99 -1.29 8.44
N VAL A 75 -12.84 -0.28 8.61
CA VAL A 75 -14.28 -0.47 8.81
C VAL A 75 -14.93 -1.15 7.59
N LEU A 76 -14.59 -0.69 6.38
CA LEU A 76 -15.08 -1.32 5.14
C LEU A 76 -14.61 -2.77 5.03
N THR A 77 -13.35 -3.04 5.41
CA THR A 77 -12.78 -4.39 5.38
C THR A 77 -13.55 -5.34 6.28
N VAL A 78 -13.95 -4.92 7.48
CA VAL A 78 -14.74 -5.76 8.41
C VAL A 78 -16.08 -6.18 7.80
N VAL A 79 -16.71 -5.32 6.99
CA VAL A 79 -17.99 -5.63 6.33
C VAL A 79 -17.79 -6.51 5.10
N VAL A 80 -16.74 -6.23 4.32
CA VAL A 80 -16.51 -6.85 3.01
C VAL A 80 -15.84 -8.22 3.12
N VAL A 81 -14.98 -8.43 4.13
CA VAL A 81 -14.24 -9.68 4.34
C VAL A 81 -15.16 -10.90 4.51
N PRO A 82 -16.20 -10.88 5.36
CA PRO A 82 -17.11 -12.02 5.49
C PRO A 82 -17.80 -12.37 4.17
N ILE A 83 -18.28 -11.35 3.45
CA ILE A 83 -18.97 -11.52 2.16
C ILE A 83 -18.04 -12.15 1.12
N LEU A 84 -16.81 -11.64 1.01
CA LEU A 84 -15.80 -12.19 0.09
C LEU A 84 -15.37 -13.60 0.49
N LYS A 85 -15.25 -13.88 1.80
CA LYS A 85 -14.88 -15.20 2.31
C LYS A 85 -15.96 -16.22 1.94
N ASP A 86 -17.22 -15.88 2.12
CA ASP A 86 -18.33 -16.79 1.81
C ASP A 86 -18.46 -17.02 0.29
N ALA A 87 -18.16 -16.01 -0.53
CA ALA A 87 -18.24 -16.10 -1.99
C ALA A 87 -17.04 -16.82 -2.64
N PHE A 88 -15.81 -16.53 -2.20
CA PHE A 88 -14.57 -16.93 -2.89
C PHE A 88 -13.60 -17.75 -2.02
N GLY A 89 -13.93 -17.98 -0.75
CA GLY A 89 -13.04 -18.62 0.20
C GLY A 89 -11.80 -17.78 0.55
N TRP A 90 -10.96 -18.34 1.42
CA TRP A 90 -9.77 -17.64 1.91
C TRP A 90 -8.79 -17.27 0.80
N HIS A 91 -8.48 -18.16 -0.13
CA HIS A 91 -7.55 -17.87 -1.23
C HIS A 91 -8.08 -16.78 -2.16
N GLY A 92 -9.38 -16.83 -2.48
CA GLY A 92 -10.03 -15.82 -3.33
C GLY A 92 -9.90 -14.41 -2.76
N MET A 93 -9.98 -14.25 -1.43
CA MET A 93 -9.78 -12.95 -0.79
C MET A 93 -8.38 -12.38 -1.02
N PHE A 94 -7.34 -13.21 -0.96
CA PHE A 94 -5.97 -12.77 -1.22
C PHE A 94 -5.76 -12.39 -2.70
N TYR A 95 -6.41 -13.09 -3.64
CA TYR A 95 -6.39 -12.69 -5.06
C TYR A 95 -7.12 -11.37 -5.31
N VAL A 96 -8.26 -11.13 -4.65
CA VAL A 96 -8.96 -9.84 -4.72
C VAL A 96 -8.11 -8.73 -4.11
N GLY A 97 -7.44 -9.00 -2.98
CA GLY A 97 -6.49 -8.07 -2.38
C GLY A 97 -5.32 -7.74 -3.31
N PHE A 98 -4.73 -8.75 -3.96
CA PHE A 98 -3.69 -8.57 -4.97
C PHE A 98 -4.18 -7.70 -6.14
N ALA A 99 -5.35 -8.01 -6.70
CA ALA A 99 -5.93 -7.26 -7.81
C ALA A 99 -6.18 -5.79 -7.43
N GLY A 100 -6.68 -5.54 -6.21
CA GLY A 100 -6.88 -4.18 -5.70
C GLY A 100 -5.57 -3.40 -5.53
N LEU A 101 -4.54 -4.02 -4.94
CA LEU A 101 -3.22 -3.40 -4.80
C LEU A 101 -2.57 -3.13 -6.16
N PHE A 102 -2.71 -4.07 -7.11
CA PHE A 102 -2.20 -3.90 -8.45
C PHE A 102 -2.92 -2.78 -9.22
N ALA A 103 -4.24 -2.69 -9.11
CA ALA A 103 -5.02 -1.59 -9.69
C ALA A 103 -4.62 -0.24 -9.08
N SER A 104 -4.44 -0.17 -7.75
CA SER A 104 -3.94 1.03 -7.06
C SER A 104 -2.56 1.44 -7.57
N MET A 105 -1.66 0.48 -7.76
CA MET A 105 -0.32 0.72 -8.32
C MET A 105 -0.41 1.33 -9.73
N LEU A 106 -1.24 0.77 -10.61
CA LEU A 106 -1.44 1.30 -11.96
C LEU A 106 -2.01 2.73 -11.95
N LEU A 107 -2.98 3.00 -11.06
CA LEU A 107 -3.52 4.35 -10.88
C LEU A 107 -2.42 5.31 -10.42
N ASN A 108 -1.61 4.93 -9.43
CA ASN A 108 -0.51 5.74 -8.95
C ASN A 108 0.55 6.00 -10.03
N MET A 109 0.89 5.00 -10.87
CA MET A 109 1.78 5.22 -12.03
C MET A 109 1.16 6.21 -13.03
N SER A 110 -0.13 6.05 -13.35
CA SER A 110 -0.81 6.94 -14.31
C SER A 110 -0.89 8.40 -13.83
N MET A 111 -1.08 8.60 -12.53
CA MET A 111 -1.11 9.93 -11.91
C MET A 111 0.31 10.50 -11.80
N SER A 112 1.30 9.68 -11.47
CA SER A 112 2.71 10.09 -11.41
C SER A 112 3.23 10.58 -12.76
N LEU A 113 2.85 9.93 -13.86
CA LEU A 113 3.20 10.37 -15.21
C LEU A 113 2.59 11.75 -15.53
N LYS A 114 1.30 11.95 -15.23
CA LYS A 114 0.62 13.23 -15.47
C LYS A 114 1.18 14.37 -14.62
N ILE A 115 1.56 14.07 -13.38
CA ILE A 115 2.15 15.05 -12.45
C ILE A 115 3.61 15.35 -12.85
N GLY A 116 4.36 14.36 -13.31
CA GLY A 116 5.74 14.52 -13.79
C GLY A 116 5.89 15.54 -14.92
N ASP A 117 4.89 15.68 -15.78
CA ASP A 117 4.86 16.66 -16.87
C ASP A 117 4.54 18.09 -16.38
N SER A 118 4.01 18.24 -15.16
CA SER A 118 3.56 19.52 -14.59
C SER A 118 4.43 20.04 -13.42
N ILE A 119 5.43 19.27 -12.98
CA ILE A 119 6.34 19.69 -11.91
C ILE A 119 7.51 20.52 -12.48
N PRO A 120 7.76 21.75 -11.98
CA PRO A 120 8.92 22.54 -12.38
C PRO A 120 10.24 21.88 -11.93
N ASP A 121 11.27 21.95 -12.79
CA ASP A 121 12.49 21.13 -12.74
C ASP A 121 13.26 21.12 -11.40
N HIS A 122 13.13 22.19 -10.60
CA HIS A 122 13.80 22.31 -9.30
C HIS A 122 13.21 21.40 -8.20
N MET A 123 12.02 20.83 -8.39
CA MET A 123 11.37 19.91 -7.43
C MET A 123 11.53 18.42 -7.78
N ARG A 124 12.08 18.08 -8.97
CA ARG A 124 12.34 16.70 -9.39
C ARG A 124 13.21 15.86 -8.43
N PRO A 125 14.28 16.38 -7.79
CA PRO A 125 15.17 15.53 -6.98
C PRO A 125 14.56 15.06 -5.65
N ILE A 126 13.49 15.69 -5.18
CA ILE A 126 12.80 15.30 -3.93
C ILE A 126 11.86 14.11 -4.15
N LEU A 127 11.34 13.95 -5.38
CA LEU A 127 10.42 12.88 -5.77
C LEU A 127 11.13 11.61 -6.29
N SER A 128 12.42 11.73 -6.62
CA SER A 128 13.25 10.63 -7.09
C SER A 128 13.86 9.77 -5.99
N LEU A 129 13.74 10.21 -4.73
CA LEU A 129 13.98 9.35 -3.55
C LEU A 129 12.77 8.43 -3.31
#